data_AF-A0A821GR84-F1
#
_entry.id   AF-A0A821GR84-F1
#
_cell.length_a   1.000
_cell.length_b   1.000
_cell.length_c   1.000
_cell.angle_alpha   90.00
_cell.angle_beta   90.00
_cell.angle_gamma   90.00
#
_symmetry.space_group_name_H-M   'P 1'
#
loop_
_entity.id
_entity.type
_entity.pdbx_description
1 polymer ?
#
loop_
_entity_poly.entity_id
_entity_poly.type
_entity_poly.pdbx_seq_one_letter_code
_entity_poly.pdbx_strand_id
1 'polypeptide(L)'
;ALEYDLKYIKVFILYMYFEYLFFFYIKAYYRRASAYMALGKYNSALCDYEYVKRARPNDMDAREKYEECKKIVTRIRFEKAIAVDESGESAVNKIDLSSMSIEPDYDGPCLDVNGRVTKEFMFALLPYLENQKILHKKYAYQIILQILSLLKSLPTLVEIIVPDKHKFTICGDIHGQYYDLLNIFKLNGLPSEENPYLFNGDFVDRGSFSVECILTLFGFKLLYPNHFFLARGNHESIIMNQMYGFEGEVKAKYTAEMFQLFTEVFNYLPLSHCINKKILVHVMHGGLCSKDDITLKDICAIDRVRQPPDEGSMSELLWSDPQPYNGRSESKRGLGIQFGPDVTERFLKLNNLDYIVRSHEVKQQGYDLAHNKKCITVFSAPNYCDTMGNKGAFLTITGDDMTPKFTSYAAVPHPTARPMMYANQSSLFGLT
;
A
#
# COMPACT_ATOMS: atom_id res chain seq x y z
N ALA A 1 -1.09 -70.68 9.66
CA ALA A 1 -1.29 -69.68 8.60
C ALA A 1 -1.25 -68.28 9.24
N LEU A 2 -0.06 -67.72 9.42
CA LEU A 2 0.17 -66.30 9.77
C LEU A 2 1.69 -66.06 9.74
N GLU A 3 2.30 -66.39 8.61
CA GLU A 3 3.66 -65.96 8.27
C GLU A 3 3.52 -64.90 7.16
N TYR A 4 2.73 -63.86 7.43
CA TYR A 4 2.69 -62.66 6.60
C TYR A 4 3.91 -61.79 6.93
N ASP A 5 5.06 -62.30 6.48
CA ASP A 5 6.14 -61.60 5.82
C ASP A 5 6.43 -60.15 6.30
N LEU A 6 7.28 -60.05 7.33
CA LEU A 6 7.90 -58.82 7.86
C LEU A 6 8.51 -57.90 6.78
N LYS A 7 8.78 -58.42 5.59
CA LYS A 7 9.31 -57.68 4.45
C LYS A 7 8.28 -56.69 3.88
N TYR A 8 6.98 -57.03 3.89
CA TYR A 8 5.92 -56.11 3.46
C TYR A 8 5.67 -54.99 4.47
N ILE A 9 5.80 -55.26 5.78
CA ILE A 9 5.65 -54.22 6.82
C ILE A 9 6.77 -53.18 6.72
N LYS A 10 8.03 -53.59 6.47
CA LYS A 10 9.14 -52.65 6.24
C LYS A 10 8.95 -51.82 4.97
N VAL A 11 8.50 -52.43 3.87
CA VAL A 11 8.19 -51.71 2.62
C VAL A 11 7.02 -50.75 2.82
N PHE A 12 6.00 -51.13 3.58
CA PHE A 12 4.84 -50.28 3.87
C PHE A 12 5.22 -49.11 4.78
N ILE A 13 6.08 -49.32 5.79
CA ILE A 13 6.61 -48.25 6.65
C ILE A 13 7.53 -47.31 5.84
N LEU A 14 8.40 -47.84 4.97
CA LEU A 14 9.21 -47.00 4.06
C LEU A 14 8.35 -46.25 3.06
N TYR A 15 7.30 -46.87 2.52
CA TYR A 15 6.34 -46.25 1.62
C TYR A 15 5.55 -45.16 2.35
N MET A 16 5.08 -45.40 3.58
CA MET A 16 4.46 -44.38 4.42
C MET A 16 5.43 -43.26 4.78
N TYR A 17 6.69 -43.55 5.10
CA TYR A 17 7.72 -42.53 5.36
C TYR A 17 8.05 -41.73 4.09
N PHE A 18 8.11 -42.39 2.93
CA PHE A 18 8.36 -41.76 1.63
C PHE A 18 7.18 -40.90 1.20
N GLU A 19 5.95 -41.40 1.30
CA GLU A 19 4.70 -40.65 1.11
C GLU A 19 4.61 -39.46 2.08
N TYR A 20 4.96 -39.65 3.35
CA TYR A 20 4.96 -38.59 4.35
C TYR A 20 6.02 -37.52 4.04
N LEU A 21 7.27 -37.90 3.76
CA LEU A 21 8.34 -36.98 3.35
C LEU A 21 8.02 -36.28 2.02
N PHE A 22 7.47 -37.00 1.04
CA PHE A 22 7.06 -36.47 -0.27
C PHE A 22 5.89 -35.50 -0.14
N PHE A 23 4.91 -35.79 0.72
CA PHE A 23 3.78 -34.91 1.01
C PHE A 23 4.22 -33.62 1.71
N PHE A 24 5.16 -33.70 2.66
CA PHE A 24 5.77 -32.53 3.28
C PHE A 24 6.58 -31.71 2.27
N TYR A 25 7.26 -32.36 1.34
CA TYR A 25 8.04 -31.71 0.29
C TYR A 25 7.16 -30.92 -0.67
N ILE A 26 6.05 -31.48 -1.15
CA ILE A 26 5.12 -30.78 -2.08
C ILE A 26 4.51 -29.53 -1.44
N LYS A 27 4.09 -29.62 -0.16
CA LYS A 27 3.59 -28.44 0.57
C LYS A 27 4.65 -27.33 0.66
N ALA A 28 5.94 -27.67 0.74
CA ALA A 28 7.02 -26.70 0.75
C ALA A 28 7.12 -25.95 -0.59
N TYR A 29 7.05 -26.64 -1.73
CA TYR A 29 7.03 -25.99 -3.06
C TYR A 29 5.82 -25.09 -3.22
N TYR A 30 4.66 -25.55 -2.77
CA TYR A 30 3.45 -24.74 -2.86
C TYR A 30 3.52 -23.46 -2.02
N ARG A 31 4.03 -23.55 -0.77
CA ARG A 31 4.27 -22.38 0.08
C ARG A 31 5.32 -21.44 -0.51
N ARG A 32 6.40 -21.99 -1.08
CA ARG A 32 7.45 -21.22 -1.73
C ARG A 32 6.94 -20.52 -2.99
N ALA A 33 6.11 -21.18 -3.79
CA ALA A 33 5.44 -20.59 -4.94
C ALA A 33 4.53 -19.44 -4.53
N SER A 34 3.71 -19.62 -3.48
CA SER A 34 2.88 -18.54 -2.92
C SER A 34 3.72 -17.35 -2.42
N ALA A 35 4.86 -17.62 -1.77
CA ALA A 35 5.80 -16.56 -1.37
C ALA A 35 6.39 -15.84 -2.60
N TYR A 36 6.84 -16.55 -3.63
CA TYR A 36 7.33 -15.93 -4.86
C TYR A 36 6.26 -15.12 -5.59
N MET A 37 5.00 -15.57 -5.59
CA MET A 37 3.87 -14.81 -6.10
C MET A 37 3.74 -13.49 -5.34
N ALA A 38 3.74 -13.52 -4.00
CA ALA A 38 3.67 -12.34 -3.13
C ALA A 38 4.77 -11.30 -3.42
N LEU A 39 5.95 -11.77 -3.84
CA LEU A 39 7.12 -10.96 -4.19
C LEU A 39 7.15 -10.52 -5.67
N GLY A 40 6.13 -10.86 -6.47
CA GLY A 40 6.14 -10.60 -7.92
C GLY A 40 7.17 -11.43 -8.70
N LYS A 41 7.77 -12.46 -8.10
CA LYS A 41 8.75 -13.37 -8.72
C LYS A 41 8.04 -14.49 -9.51
N TYR A 42 7.21 -14.10 -10.47
CA TYR A 42 6.28 -15.00 -11.16
C TYR A 42 6.95 -16.17 -11.92
N ASN A 43 8.13 -15.96 -12.52
CA ASN A 43 8.85 -17.05 -13.19
C ASN A 43 9.28 -18.14 -12.19
N SER A 44 9.73 -17.73 -10.99
CA SER A 44 10.13 -18.66 -9.93
C SER A 44 8.94 -19.39 -9.34
N ALA A 45 7.83 -18.68 -9.12
CA ALA A 45 6.56 -19.28 -8.73
C ALA A 45 6.06 -20.31 -9.74
N LEU A 46 6.16 -20.02 -11.04
CA LEU A 46 5.72 -20.91 -12.12
C LEU A 46 6.49 -22.22 -12.11
N CYS A 47 7.82 -22.18 -11.92
CA CYS A 47 8.64 -23.39 -11.79
C CYS A 47 8.20 -24.28 -10.61
N ASP A 48 7.89 -23.67 -9.46
CA ASP A 48 7.44 -24.41 -8.30
C ASP A 48 6.01 -24.98 -8.48
N TYR A 49 5.08 -24.22 -9.07
CA TYR A 49 3.74 -24.74 -9.40
C TYR A 49 3.79 -25.83 -10.47
N GLU A 50 4.71 -25.75 -11.43
CA GLU A 50 4.92 -26.80 -12.42
C GLU A 50 5.37 -28.11 -11.75
N TYR A 51 6.30 -28.01 -10.78
CA TYR A 51 6.72 -29.17 -10.00
C TYR A 51 5.55 -29.77 -9.20
N VAL A 52 4.75 -28.94 -8.52
CA VAL A 52 3.57 -29.41 -7.76
C VAL A 52 2.56 -30.09 -8.69
N LYS A 53 2.24 -29.49 -9.85
CA LYS A 53 1.33 -30.07 -10.86
C LYS A 53 1.85 -31.40 -11.40
N ARG A 54 3.16 -31.53 -11.65
CA ARG A 54 3.78 -32.80 -12.09
C ARG A 54 3.73 -33.87 -10.99
N ALA A 55 3.95 -33.47 -9.75
CA ALA A 55 3.91 -34.37 -8.59
C ALA A 55 2.49 -34.79 -8.21
N ARG A 56 1.48 -33.95 -8.48
CA ARG A 56 0.04 -34.21 -8.26
C ARG A 56 -0.81 -33.86 -9.48
N PRO A 57 -0.83 -34.72 -10.51
CA PRO A 57 -1.54 -34.44 -11.75
C PRO A 57 -3.07 -34.36 -11.59
N ASN A 58 -3.63 -35.00 -10.56
CA ASN A 58 -5.07 -35.04 -10.28
C ASN A 58 -5.54 -33.94 -9.31
N ASP A 59 -4.63 -33.12 -8.79
CA ASP A 59 -4.97 -32.04 -7.86
C ASP A 59 -5.47 -30.83 -8.66
N MET A 60 -6.77 -30.56 -8.55
CA MET A 60 -7.43 -29.49 -9.30
C MET A 60 -6.87 -28.12 -8.93
N ASP A 61 -6.61 -27.87 -7.63
CA ASP A 61 -6.09 -26.59 -7.15
C ASP A 61 -4.67 -26.36 -7.67
N ALA A 62 -3.81 -27.39 -7.67
CA ALA A 62 -2.47 -27.29 -8.24
C ALA A 62 -2.48 -26.94 -9.74
N ARG A 63 -3.43 -27.52 -10.50
CA ARG A 63 -3.59 -27.23 -11.93
C ARG A 63 -4.09 -25.81 -12.17
N GLU A 64 -5.09 -25.37 -11.41
CA GLU A 64 -5.63 -24.01 -11.50
C GLU A 64 -4.56 -22.96 -11.22
N LYS A 65 -3.80 -23.13 -10.13
CA LYS A 65 -2.70 -22.22 -9.76
C LYS A 65 -1.58 -22.17 -10.79
N TYR A 66 -1.23 -23.32 -11.38
CA TYR A 66 -0.26 -23.35 -12.47
C TYR A 66 -0.74 -22.58 -13.71
N GLU A 67 -1.96 -22.84 -14.18
CA GLU A 67 -2.47 -22.16 -15.39
C GLU A 67 -2.66 -20.66 -15.14
N GLU A 68 -3.04 -20.25 -13.94
CA GLU A 68 -3.12 -18.84 -13.58
C GLU A 68 -1.75 -18.17 -13.53
N CYS A 69 -0.77 -18.76 -12.83
CA CYS A 69 0.58 -18.24 -12.79
C CYS A 69 1.16 -18.13 -14.22
N LYS A 70 0.88 -19.10 -15.08
CA LYS A 70 1.24 -19.08 -16.50
C LYS A 70 0.57 -17.93 -17.26
N LYS A 71 -0.73 -17.66 -17.02
CA LYS A 71 -1.44 -16.51 -17.61
C LYS A 71 -0.79 -15.20 -17.19
N ILE A 72 -0.46 -15.04 -15.90
CA ILE A 72 0.21 -13.85 -15.37
C ILE A 72 1.59 -13.66 -16.01
N VAL A 73 2.42 -14.70 -16.04
CA VAL A 73 3.75 -14.64 -16.67
C VAL A 73 3.64 -14.28 -18.16
N THR A 74 2.67 -14.87 -18.86
CA THR A 74 2.43 -14.56 -20.29
C THR A 74 2.02 -13.11 -20.47
N ARG A 75 1.08 -12.63 -19.65
CA ARG A 75 0.60 -11.24 -19.67
C ARG A 75 1.76 -10.27 -19.41
N ILE A 76 2.58 -10.51 -18.39
CA ILE A 76 3.73 -9.65 -18.06
C ILE A 76 4.78 -9.67 -19.18
N ARG A 77 5.03 -10.82 -19.81
CA ARG A 77 5.95 -10.88 -20.96
C ARG A 77 5.42 -10.08 -22.14
N PHE A 78 4.12 -10.14 -22.40
CA PHE A 78 3.46 -9.36 -23.43
C PHE A 78 3.52 -7.86 -23.12
N GLU A 79 3.16 -7.45 -21.90
CA GLU A 79 3.27 -6.06 -21.43
C GLU A 79 4.72 -5.55 -21.51
N LYS A 80 5.70 -6.34 -21.08
CA LYS A 80 7.13 -5.97 -21.20
C LYS A 80 7.60 -5.85 -22.64
N ALA A 81 7.09 -6.68 -23.55
CA ALA A 81 7.42 -6.57 -24.97
C ALA A 81 6.83 -5.28 -25.58
N ILE A 82 5.62 -4.89 -25.19
CA ILE A 82 4.97 -3.64 -25.63
C ILE A 82 5.61 -2.41 -24.99
N ALA A 83 6.03 -2.50 -23.72
CA ALA A 83 6.65 -1.39 -23.01
C ALA A 83 8.00 -0.93 -23.61
N VAL A 84 8.62 -1.74 -24.47
CA VAL A 84 9.80 -1.34 -25.25
C VAL A 84 9.41 -0.47 -26.46
N ASP A 85 8.17 -0.60 -26.95
CA ASP A 85 7.65 0.12 -28.12
C ASP A 85 6.80 1.36 -27.74
N GLU A 86 6.18 1.42 -26.56
CA GLU A 86 5.51 2.64 -26.07
C GLU A 86 6.55 3.68 -25.58
N SER A 87 6.93 4.56 -26.50
CA SER A 87 7.71 5.76 -26.23
C SER A 87 6.97 6.69 -25.26
N GLY A 88 7.13 6.51 -23.93
CA GLY A 88 7.02 7.55 -22.89
C GLY A 88 5.79 8.49 -22.88
N GLU A 89 4.73 8.23 -23.63
CA GLU A 89 3.56 9.11 -23.72
C GLU A 89 2.70 8.96 -22.46
N SER A 90 2.56 10.05 -21.73
CA SER A 90 1.68 10.14 -20.56
C SER A 90 0.25 9.74 -20.93
N ALA A 91 -0.39 8.93 -20.07
CA ALA A 91 -1.78 8.48 -20.30
C ALA A 91 -2.75 9.68 -20.37
N VAL A 92 -2.34 10.85 -19.86
CA VAL A 92 -3.05 12.13 -19.98
C VAL A 92 -3.32 12.51 -21.44
N ASN A 93 -2.37 12.26 -22.35
CA ASN A 93 -2.50 12.68 -23.75
C ASN A 93 -3.56 11.89 -24.52
N LYS A 94 -3.96 10.72 -24.00
CA LYS A 94 -4.97 9.85 -24.61
C LYS A 94 -6.40 10.21 -24.15
N ILE A 95 -6.56 11.19 -23.26
CA ILE A 95 -7.84 11.50 -22.60
C ILE A 95 -8.42 12.81 -23.12
N ASP A 96 -9.59 12.70 -23.74
CA ASP A 96 -10.39 13.86 -24.11
C ASP A 96 -11.55 14.05 -23.11
N LEU A 97 -11.38 15.00 -22.19
CA LEU A 97 -12.42 15.37 -21.23
C LEU A 97 -13.62 16.07 -21.88
N SER A 98 -13.44 16.69 -23.04
CA SER A 98 -14.47 17.50 -23.69
C SER A 98 -15.56 16.65 -24.33
N SER A 99 -15.21 15.46 -24.82
CA SER A 99 -16.15 14.48 -25.36
C SER A 99 -16.93 13.69 -24.30
N MET A 100 -16.56 13.80 -23.02
CA MET A 100 -17.31 13.14 -21.93
C MET A 100 -18.59 13.93 -21.60
N SER A 101 -19.74 13.41 -22.03
CA SER A 101 -21.06 13.85 -21.56
C SER A 101 -21.35 13.32 -20.16
N ILE A 102 -22.11 14.09 -19.38
CA ILE A 102 -22.69 13.64 -18.11
C ILE A 102 -24.15 13.33 -18.39
N GLU A 103 -24.62 12.18 -17.96
CA GLU A 103 -26.00 11.75 -18.14
C GLU A 103 -26.96 12.66 -17.33
N PRO A 104 -28.13 13.04 -17.88
CA PRO A 104 -29.05 13.99 -17.22
C PRO A 104 -29.62 13.50 -15.87
N ASP A 105 -29.58 12.20 -15.61
CA ASP A 105 -30.04 11.53 -14.39
C ASP A 105 -28.93 11.37 -13.33
N TYR A 106 -27.71 11.84 -13.60
CA TYR A 106 -26.64 11.84 -12.61
C TYR A 106 -27.00 12.73 -11.41
N ASP A 107 -27.21 12.09 -10.26
CA ASP A 107 -27.61 12.73 -9.00
C ASP A 107 -26.43 12.96 -8.03
N GLY A 108 -25.20 12.76 -8.51
CA GLY A 108 -24.00 12.79 -7.68
C GLY A 108 -23.34 14.16 -7.57
N PRO A 109 -22.23 14.23 -6.81
CA PRO A 109 -21.48 15.46 -6.62
C PRO A 109 -20.86 15.94 -7.94
N CYS A 110 -20.87 17.26 -8.14
CA CYS A 110 -20.33 17.94 -9.31
C CYS A 110 -19.22 18.91 -8.90
N LEU A 111 -18.11 18.93 -9.65
CA LEU A 111 -17.06 19.94 -9.47
C LEU A 111 -17.59 21.35 -9.83
N ASP A 112 -16.88 22.40 -9.41
CA ASP A 112 -17.28 23.79 -9.74
C ASP A 112 -17.26 24.06 -11.26
N VAL A 113 -17.73 25.23 -11.68
CA VAL A 113 -17.75 25.64 -13.09
C VAL A 113 -16.39 25.64 -13.77
N ASN A 114 -15.30 25.67 -12.99
CA ASN A 114 -13.91 25.61 -13.46
C ASN A 114 -13.30 24.20 -13.28
N GLY A 115 -14.10 23.20 -12.86
CA GLY A 115 -13.66 21.85 -12.58
C GLY A 115 -12.86 21.69 -11.29
N ARG A 116 -12.89 22.66 -10.37
CA ARG A 116 -12.13 22.62 -9.11
C ARG A 116 -12.91 21.93 -8.00
N VAL A 117 -12.17 21.30 -7.10
CA VAL A 117 -12.70 20.70 -5.87
C VAL A 117 -13.02 21.80 -4.87
N THR A 118 -14.25 21.80 -4.33
CA THR A 118 -14.69 22.74 -3.29
C THR A 118 -15.09 22.00 -2.01
N LYS A 119 -15.34 22.75 -0.92
CA LYS A 119 -15.82 22.17 0.35
C LYS A 119 -17.18 21.51 0.16
N GLU A 120 -18.07 22.15 -0.61
CA GLU A 120 -19.41 21.65 -0.92
C GLU A 120 -19.33 20.34 -1.70
N PHE A 121 -18.44 20.26 -2.69
CA PHE A 121 -18.19 19.01 -3.42
C PHE A 121 -17.72 17.90 -2.47
N MET A 122 -16.75 18.17 -1.58
CA MET A 122 -16.27 17.16 -0.64
C MET A 122 -17.36 16.72 0.34
N PHE A 123 -18.16 17.65 0.88
CA PHE A 123 -19.28 17.31 1.76
C PHE A 123 -20.38 16.52 1.07
N ALA A 124 -20.57 16.68 -0.24
CA ALA A 124 -21.46 15.84 -1.03
C ALA A 124 -20.81 14.48 -1.39
N LEU A 125 -19.51 14.45 -1.67
CA LEU A 125 -18.78 13.26 -2.07
C LEU A 125 -18.71 12.21 -0.96
N LEU A 126 -18.40 12.63 0.27
CA LEU A 126 -18.24 11.70 1.40
C LEU A 126 -19.46 10.79 1.61
N PRO A 127 -20.70 11.31 1.80
CA PRO A 127 -21.88 10.48 1.94
C PRO A 127 -22.28 9.79 0.63
N TYR A 128 -21.95 10.34 -0.54
CA TYR A 128 -22.24 9.68 -1.82
C TYR A 128 -21.48 8.35 -1.93
N LEU A 129 -20.19 8.36 -1.61
CA LEU A 129 -19.34 7.17 -1.57
C LEU A 129 -19.69 6.26 -0.37
N GLU A 130 -20.09 6.82 0.79
CA GLU A 130 -20.54 6.02 1.96
C GLU A 130 -21.76 5.16 1.62
N ASN A 131 -22.62 5.67 0.73
CA ASN A 131 -23.78 4.97 0.17
C ASN A 131 -23.45 4.07 -1.04
N GLN A 132 -22.17 3.73 -1.26
CA GLN A 132 -21.71 2.83 -2.33
C GLN A 132 -22.04 3.31 -3.75
N LYS A 133 -22.26 4.62 -3.94
CA LYS A 133 -22.42 5.20 -5.27
C LYS A 133 -21.06 5.55 -5.87
N ILE A 134 -20.94 5.49 -7.20
CA ILE A 134 -19.68 5.69 -7.92
C ILE A 134 -19.63 7.11 -8.49
N LEU A 135 -18.59 7.88 -8.16
CA LEU A 135 -18.39 9.22 -8.72
C LEU A 135 -18.30 9.15 -10.24
N HIS A 136 -19.00 10.03 -10.96
CA HIS A 136 -18.98 10.01 -12.42
C HIS A 136 -17.55 10.13 -13.00
N LYS A 137 -17.25 9.32 -14.02
CA LYS A 137 -15.92 9.17 -14.63
C LYS A 137 -15.26 10.51 -15.00
N LYS A 138 -16.03 11.48 -15.51
CA LYS A 138 -15.52 12.80 -15.90
C LYS A 138 -14.90 13.54 -14.71
N TYR A 139 -15.59 13.54 -13.57
CA TYR A 139 -15.11 14.19 -12.35
C TYR A 139 -13.92 13.44 -11.74
N ALA A 140 -13.93 12.10 -11.79
CA ALA A 140 -12.79 11.28 -11.37
C ALA A 140 -11.53 11.61 -12.20
N TYR A 141 -11.64 11.65 -13.55
CA TYR A 141 -10.54 12.07 -14.41
C TYR A 141 -10.07 13.49 -14.09
N GLN A 142 -10.99 14.45 -13.91
CA GLN A 142 -10.64 15.83 -13.56
C GLN A 142 -9.85 15.93 -12.25
N ILE A 143 -10.25 15.17 -11.22
CA ILE A 143 -9.51 15.10 -9.94
C ILE A 143 -8.10 14.53 -10.18
N ILE A 144 -8.01 13.41 -10.91
CA ILE A 144 -6.74 12.70 -11.16
C ILE A 144 -5.76 13.55 -12.00
N LEU A 145 -6.24 14.30 -12.98
CA LEU A 145 -5.39 15.20 -13.77
C LEU A 145 -4.91 16.41 -12.96
N GLN A 146 -5.79 17.00 -12.13
CA GLN A 146 -5.40 18.12 -11.27
C GLN A 146 -4.39 17.69 -10.21
N ILE A 147 -4.59 16.53 -9.57
CA ILE A 147 -3.66 16.04 -8.57
C ILE A 147 -2.31 15.68 -9.19
N LEU A 148 -2.31 15.12 -10.41
CA LEU A 148 -1.08 14.87 -11.16
C LEU A 148 -0.27 16.16 -11.36
N SER A 149 -0.93 17.23 -11.81
CA SER A 149 -0.30 18.54 -11.99
C SER A 149 0.27 19.09 -10.68
N LEU A 150 -0.49 18.95 -9.58
CA LEU A 150 -0.06 19.38 -8.27
C LEU A 150 1.16 18.59 -7.77
N LEU A 151 1.12 17.26 -7.82
CA LEU A 151 2.21 16.40 -7.33
C LEU A 151 3.49 16.54 -8.16
N LYS A 152 3.37 16.85 -9.47
CA LYS A 152 4.52 17.20 -10.34
C LYS A 152 5.34 18.37 -9.81
N SER A 153 4.69 19.33 -9.14
CA SER A 153 5.35 20.50 -8.57
C SER A 153 6.03 20.25 -7.22
N LEU A 154 5.77 19.11 -6.58
CA LEU A 154 6.29 18.82 -5.24
C LEU A 154 7.70 18.19 -5.27
N PRO A 155 8.54 18.43 -4.26
CA PRO A 155 9.78 17.72 -4.07
C PRO A 155 9.56 16.28 -3.55
N THR A 156 10.61 15.45 -3.60
CA THR A 156 10.55 14.07 -3.09
C THR A 156 10.46 14.01 -1.57
N LEU A 157 11.12 14.97 -0.92
CA LEU A 157 11.02 15.25 0.50
C LEU A 157 10.24 16.56 0.68
N VAL A 158 9.02 16.47 1.22
CA VAL A 158 8.20 17.66 1.48
C VAL A 158 8.47 18.17 2.88
N GLU A 159 8.85 19.44 2.98
CA GLU A 159 9.03 20.10 4.27
C GLU A 159 7.71 20.74 4.72
N ILE A 160 7.26 20.41 5.93
CA ILE A 160 6.02 20.89 6.52
C ILE A 160 6.39 21.78 7.70
N ILE A 161 5.74 22.93 7.83
CA ILE A 161 5.86 23.80 8.99
C ILE A 161 4.50 23.83 9.70
N VAL A 162 4.49 23.35 10.94
CA VAL A 162 3.36 23.39 11.87
C VAL A 162 3.60 24.54 12.85
N PRO A 163 2.79 25.60 12.80
CA PRO A 163 2.93 26.73 13.73
C PRO A 163 2.68 26.31 15.18
N ASP A 164 3.25 27.05 16.12
CA ASP A 164 3.04 26.85 17.55
C ASP A 164 1.55 26.74 17.88
N LYS A 165 1.19 25.85 18.82
CA LYS A 165 -0.19 25.57 19.27
C LYS A 165 -1.13 24.98 18.22
N HIS A 166 -0.70 24.83 16.96
CA HIS A 166 -1.52 24.17 15.93
C HIS A 166 -1.29 22.67 15.98
N LYS A 167 -2.40 21.93 15.86
CA LYS A 167 -2.39 20.47 15.82
C LYS A 167 -2.00 19.99 14.42
N PHE A 168 -1.24 18.91 14.34
CA PHE A 168 -1.01 18.18 13.09
C PHE A 168 -1.26 16.69 13.29
N THR A 169 -1.98 16.06 12.38
CA THR A 169 -2.34 14.64 12.47
C THR A 169 -1.60 13.80 11.44
N ILE A 170 -1.04 12.68 11.87
CA ILE A 170 -0.38 11.68 11.01
C ILE A 170 -1.15 10.37 11.11
N CYS A 171 -1.64 9.89 9.98
CA CYS A 171 -2.27 8.59 9.80
C CYS A 171 -1.29 7.65 9.10
N GLY A 172 -1.37 6.36 9.43
CA GLY A 172 -0.67 5.29 8.72
C GLY A 172 -1.51 4.73 7.58
N ASP A 173 -1.32 3.43 7.33
CA ASP A 173 -2.01 2.65 6.31
C ASP A 173 -3.52 2.67 6.54
N ILE A 174 -4.29 2.79 5.46
CA ILE A 174 -5.76 2.68 5.50
C ILE A 174 -6.29 1.54 4.62
N HIS A 175 -5.53 1.12 3.60
CA HIS A 175 -5.79 -0.07 2.79
C HIS A 175 -7.25 -0.23 2.32
N GLY A 176 -7.82 0.80 1.71
CA GLY A 176 -9.18 0.74 1.17
C GLY A 176 -10.28 0.51 2.20
N GLN A 177 -10.05 0.81 3.49
CA GLN A 177 -11.07 0.78 4.54
C GLN A 177 -11.79 2.14 4.66
N TYR A 178 -12.64 2.45 3.67
CA TYR A 178 -13.26 3.77 3.54
C TYR A 178 -14.12 4.19 4.75
N TYR A 179 -14.85 3.25 5.34
CA TYR A 179 -15.71 3.54 6.49
C TYR A 179 -14.89 3.88 7.74
N ASP A 180 -13.72 3.26 7.91
CA ASP A 180 -12.79 3.62 8.96
C ASP A 180 -12.10 4.96 8.68
N LEU A 181 -11.81 5.29 7.42
CA LEU A 181 -11.36 6.64 7.03
C LEU A 181 -12.38 7.71 7.44
N LEU A 182 -13.67 7.48 7.18
CA LEU A 182 -14.73 8.38 7.66
C LEU A 182 -14.78 8.43 9.20
N ASN A 183 -14.54 7.32 9.88
CA ASN A 183 -14.46 7.29 11.34
C ASN A 183 -13.30 8.14 11.88
N ILE A 184 -12.13 8.12 11.23
CA ILE A 184 -11.00 9.02 11.57
C ILE A 184 -11.47 10.48 11.53
N PHE A 185 -12.16 10.88 10.46
CA PHE A 185 -12.67 12.25 10.33
C PHE A 185 -13.78 12.59 11.33
N LYS A 186 -14.62 11.62 11.71
CA LYS A 186 -15.63 11.79 12.77
C LYS A 186 -14.96 11.97 14.14
N LEU A 187 -13.90 11.25 14.44
CA LEU A 187 -13.19 11.30 15.73
C LEU A 187 -12.26 12.50 15.87
N ASN A 188 -11.55 12.88 14.80
CA ASN A 188 -10.47 13.88 14.85
C ASN A 188 -10.79 15.16 14.07
N GLY A 189 -12.00 15.26 13.51
CA GLY A 189 -12.47 16.37 12.69
C GLY A 189 -12.07 16.22 11.22
N LEU A 190 -12.84 16.84 10.33
CA LEU A 190 -12.53 16.86 8.90
C LEU A 190 -11.23 17.64 8.61
N PRO A 191 -10.53 17.32 7.50
CA PRO A 191 -9.40 18.10 7.06
C PRO A 191 -9.78 19.56 6.80
N SER A 192 -8.93 20.47 7.27
CA SER A 192 -9.04 21.91 7.05
C SER A 192 -7.67 22.57 7.22
N GLU A 193 -7.58 23.88 7.00
CA GLU A 193 -6.36 24.65 7.28
C GLU A 193 -5.98 24.59 8.76
N GLU A 194 -6.97 24.55 9.65
CA GLU A 194 -6.79 24.44 11.11
C GLU A 194 -6.63 22.99 11.61
N ASN A 195 -6.91 22.00 10.76
CA ASN A 195 -6.83 20.57 11.09
C ASN A 195 -6.08 19.81 9.98
N PRO A 196 -4.75 20.02 9.85
CA PRO A 196 -3.95 19.40 8.82
C PRO A 196 -3.70 17.91 9.08
N TYR A 197 -3.58 17.15 7.98
CA TYR A 197 -3.35 15.71 7.98
C TYR A 197 -2.19 15.31 7.06
N LEU A 198 -1.47 14.26 7.46
CA LEU A 198 -0.58 13.48 6.63
C LEU A 198 -1.00 12.02 6.64
N PHE A 199 -1.33 11.45 5.49
CA PHE A 199 -1.50 10.01 5.33
C PHE A 199 -0.21 9.39 4.78
N ASN A 200 0.39 8.48 5.55
CA ASN A 200 1.71 7.95 5.31
C ASN A 200 1.70 6.64 4.49
N GLY A 201 1.22 6.74 3.26
CA GLY A 201 1.19 5.65 2.28
C GLY A 201 0.15 4.56 2.55
N ASP A 202 0.05 3.62 1.61
CA ASP A 202 -0.81 2.45 1.67
C ASP A 202 -2.29 2.82 1.85
N PHE A 203 -2.77 3.62 0.90
CA PHE A 203 -4.14 4.08 0.80
C PHE A 203 -5.07 3.02 0.24
N VAL A 204 -4.52 2.20 -0.67
CA VAL A 204 -5.24 1.27 -1.52
C VAL A 204 -4.83 -0.18 -1.23
N ASP A 205 -5.44 -1.10 -1.99
CA ASP A 205 -5.27 -2.54 -1.91
C ASP A 205 -5.81 -3.15 -0.61
N ARG A 206 -6.03 -4.47 -0.64
CA ARG A 206 -6.53 -5.30 0.46
C ARG A 206 -7.99 -5.04 0.80
N GLY A 207 -8.34 -3.82 1.19
CA GLY A 207 -9.74 -3.40 1.32
C GLY A 207 -10.41 -3.23 -0.04
N SER A 208 -11.73 -3.32 -0.05
CA SER A 208 -12.53 -3.31 -1.28
C SER A 208 -13.20 -1.94 -1.56
N PHE A 209 -12.77 -0.91 -0.83
CA PHE A 209 -13.20 0.47 -1.00
C PHE A 209 -12.00 1.40 -1.23
N SER A 210 -11.01 0.93 -2.00
CA SER A 210 -9.76 1.65 -2.29
C SER A 210 -10.00 2.87 -3.17
N VAL A 211 -10.93 2.77 -4.13
CA VAL A 211 -11.31 3.87 -5.03
C VAL A 211 -11.93 5.03 -4.23
N GLU A 212 -12.83 4.72 -3.30
CA GLU A 212 -13.47 5.70 -2.43
C GLU A 212 -12.44 6.40 -1.54
N CYS A 213 -11.50 5.64 -0.96
CA CYS A 213 -10.40 6.17 -0.18
C CYS A 213 -9.54 7.14 -1.00
N ILE A 214 -9.01 6.69 -2.14
CA ILE A 214 -8.04 7.50 -2.88
C ILE A 214 -8.66 8.75 -3.50
N LEU A 215 -9.90 8.67 -4.00
CA LEU A 215 -10.61 9.85 -4.52
C LEU A 215 -10.91 10.86 -3.40
N THR A 216 -11.24 10.40 -2.21
CA THR A 216 -11.44 11.26 -1.04
C THR A 216 -10.14 11.94 -0.61
N LEU A 217 -9.03 11.20 -0.54
CA LEU A 217 -7.72 11.73 -0.21
C LEU A 217 -7.23 12.75 -1.25
N PHE A 218 -7.39 12.45 -2.54
CA PHE A 218 -7.05 13.39 -3.62
C PHE A 218 -7.93 14.63 -3.60
N GLY A 219 -9.23 14.48 -3.33
CA GLY A 219 -10.14 15.59 -3.15
C GLY A 219 -9.68 16.54 -2.04
N PHE A 220 -9.36 16.02 -0.85
CA PHE A 220 -8.82 16.85 0.24
C PHE A 220 -7.45 17.43 -0.06
N LYS A 221 -6.58 16.72 -0.80
CA LYS A 221 -5.29 17.26 -1.24
C LYS A 221 -5.45 18.43 -2.20
N LEU A 222 -6.43 18.39 -3.11
CA LEU A 222 -6.74 19.50 -4.01
C LEU A 222 -7.41 20.67 -3.28
N LEU A 223 -8.26 20.38 -2.30
CA LEU A 223 -8.95 21.39 -1.51
C LEU A 223 -8.01 22.13 -0.54
N TYR A 224 -7.09 21.42 0.10
CA TYR A 224 -6.15 21.95 1.09
C TYR A 224 -4.70 21.56 0.78
N PRO A 225 -4.13 22.06 -0.33
CA PRO A 225 -2.85 21.59 -0.86
C PRO A 225 -1.66 21.80 0.09
N ASN A 226 -1.73 22.77 1.00
CA ASN A 226 -0.70 23.08 1.98
C ASN A 226 -0.98 22.55 3.39
N HIS A 227 -2.11 21.85 3.60
CA HIS A 227 -2.52 21.36 4.91
C HIS A 227 -2.92 19.87 4.88
N PHE A 228 -3.07 19.28 3.70
CA PHE A 228 -3.29 17.85 3.51
C PHE A 228 -2.12 17.25 2.75
N PHE A 229 -1.52 16.19 3.26
CA PHE A 229 -0.28 15.62 2.76
C PHE A 229 -0.43 14.12 2.55
N LEU A 230 0.23 13.60 1.51
CA LEU A 230 0.18 12.21 1.09
C LEU A 230 1.60 11.74 0.83
N ALA A 231 2.04 10.71 1.55
CA ALA A 231 3.29 10.03 1.25
C ALA A 231 3.02 8.77 0.41
N ARG A 232 3.99 8.37 -0.41
CA ARG A 232 3.92 7.11 -1.14
C ARG A 232 4.19 5.94 -0.19
N GLY A 233 3.36 4.91 -0.24
CA GLY A 233 3.61 3.61 0.36
C GLY A 233 4.05 2.57 -0.67
N ASN A 234 4.31 1.35 -0.23
CA ASN A 234 4.68 0.28 -1.17
C ASN A 234 3.47 -0.19 -2.00
N HIS A 235 2.25 -0.04 -1.49
CA HIS A 235 1.03 -0.34 -2.22
C HIS A 235 0.65 0.70 -3.28
N GLU A 236 1.26 1.89 -3.30
CA GLU A 236 1.18 2.81 -4.45
C GLU A 236 2.19 2.44 -5.56
N SER A 237 2.19 1.15 -5.94
CA SER A 237 3.04 0.58 -6.98
C SER A 237 2.29 -0.43 -7.85
N ILE A 238 2.68 -0.54 -9.11
CA ILE A 238 1.97 -1.37 -10.09
C ILE A 238 1.90 -2.84 -9.67
N ILE A 239 3.00 -3.41 -9.17
CA ILE A 239 3.08 -4.83 -8.82
C ILE A 239 2.11 -5.14 -7.66
N MET A 240 2.03 -4.25 -6.67
CA MET A 240 1.11 -4.43 -5.56
C MET A 240 -0.34 -4.30 -6.03
N ASN A 241 -0.67 -3.27 -6.80
CA ASN A 241 -2.05 -3.03 -7.24
C ASN A 241 -2.62 -4.14 -8.12
N GLN A 242 -1.79 -4.74 -8.98
CA GLN A 242 -2.18 -5.88 -9.82
C GLN A 242 -2.50 -7.13 -9.01
N MET A 243 -1.91 -7.29 -7.82
CA MET A 243 -2.07 -8.48 -6.99
C MET A 243 -3.08 -8.29 -5.86
N TYR A 244 -3.14 -7.10 -5.26
CA TYR A 244 -3.86 -6.86 -4.01
C TYR A 244 -5.17 -6.08 -4.18
N GLY A 245 -5.62 -5.87 -5.42
CA GLY A 245 -7.01 -5.60 -5.74
C GLY A 245 -7.29 -4.22 -6.32
N PHE A 246 -6.42 -3.22 -6.14
CA PHE A 246 -6.71 -1.87 -6.62
C PHE A 246 -6.85 -1.81 -8.15
N GLU A 247 -6.02 -2.53 -8.92
CA GLU A 247 -6.17 -2.60 -10.38
C GLU A 247 -7.55 -3.16 -10.77
N GLY A 248 -7.95 -4.27 -10.14
CA GLY A 248 -9.23 -4.90 -10.40
C GLY A 248 -10.41 -4.02 -9.98
N GLU A 249 -10.28 -3.30 -8.87
CA GLU A 249 -11.32 -2.40 -8.37
C GLU A 249 -11.52 -1.21 -9.31
N VAL A 250 -10.43 -0.59 -9.77
CA VAL A 250 -10.50 0.52 -10.75
C VAL A 250 -11.07 0.03 -12.07
N LYS A 251 -10.69 -1.15 -12.56
CA LYS A 251 -11.25 -1.73 -13.79
C LYS A 251 -12.73 -2.09 -13.67
N ALA A 252 -13.18 -2.48 -12.48
CA ALA A 252 -14.58 -2.81 -12.23
C ALA A 252 -15.46 -1.56 -12.09
N LYS A 253 -14.97 -0.50 -11.44
CA LYS A 253 -15.72 0.75 -11.20
C LYS A 253 -15.58 1.76 -12.35
N TYR A 254 -14.48 1.72 -13.09
CA TYR A 254 -14.14 2.65 -14.17
C TYR A 254 -13.60 1.90 -15.40
N THR A 255 -12.33 2.15 -15.79
CA THR A 255 -11.70 1.60 -17.00
C THR A 255 -10.21 1.31 -16.75
N ALA A 256 -9.58 0.57 -17.66
CA ALA A 256 -8.15 0.26 -17.57
C ALA A 256 -7.27 1.51 -17.75
N GLU A 257 -7.70 2.47 -18.56
CA GLU A 257 -7.02 3.75 -18.79
C GLU A 257 -6.99 4.60 -17.50
N MET A 258 -8.06 4.54 -16.70
CA MET A 258 -8.10 5.18 -15.39
C MET A 258 -7.02 4.61 -14.45
N PHE A 259 -6.81 3.29 -14.47
CA PHE A 259 -5.77 2.64 -13.68
C PHE A 259 -4.36 3.06 -14.11
N GLN A 260 -4.12 3.21 -15.42
CA GLN A 260 -2.85 3.73 -15.93
C GLN A 260 -2.58 5.14 -15.42
N LEU A 261 -3.59 6.02 -15.38
CA LEU A 261 -3.44 7.34 -14.78
C LEU A 261 -3.14 7.29 -13.28
N PHE A 262 -3.84 6.46 -12.51
CA PHE A 262 -3.53 6.29 -11.08
C PHE A 262 -2.07 5.86 -10.89
N THR A 263 -1.60 4.93 -11.71
CA THR A 263 -0.21 4.47 -11.71
C THR A 263 0.77 5.63 -11.99
N GLU A 264 0.45 6.50 -12.96
CA GLU A 264 1.23 7.69 -13.24
C GLU A 264 1.23 8.65 -12.04
N VAL A 265 0.07 8.94 -11.45
CA VAL A 265 -0.07 9.81 -10.27
C VAL A 265 0.72 9.28 -9.07
N PHE A 266 0.64 7.97 -8.80
CA PHE A 266 1.38 7.33 -7.71
C PHE A 266 2.90 7.49 -7.84
N ASN A 267 3.43 7.57 -9.06
CA ASN A 267 4.85 7.83 -9.28
C ASN A 267 5.28 9.25 -8.84
N TYR A 268 4.35 10.21 -8.79
CA TYR A 268 4.65 11.58 -8.37
C TYR A 268 4.46 11.82 -6.87
N LEU A 269 3.87 10.88 -6.13
CA LEU A 269 3.72 11.00 -4.68
C LEU A 269 5.08 11.18 -3.99
N PRO A 270 5.24 12.17 -3.08
CA PRO A 270 6.42 12.34 -2.26
C PRO A 270 6.75 11.07 -1.47
N LEU A 271 8.04 10.73 -1.35
CA LEU A 271 8.46 9.55 -0.61
C LEU A 271 8.54 9.80 0.90
N SER A 272 8.70 11.06 1.30
CA SER A 272 8.86 11.40 2.71
C SER A 272 8.50 12.84 3.03
N HIS A 273 8.24 13.09 4.32
CA HIS A 273 7.94 14.40 4.85
C HIS A 273 8.85 14.72 6.04
N CYS A 274 9.23 15.99 6.19
CA CYS A 274 10.00 16.50 7.32
C CYS A 274 9.22 17.64 7.97
N ILE A 275 8.80 17.45 9.23
CA ILE A 275 7.97 18.42 9.96
C ILE A 275 8.87 19.32 10.84
N ASN A 276 8.66 20.64 10.78
CA ASN A 276 9.40 21.72 11.46
C ASN A 276 10.92 21.58 11.33
N LYS A 277 11.45 21.83 10.11
CA LYS A 277 12.88 21.81 9.76
C LYS A 277 13.80 21.97 10.97
N LYS A 278 14.68 20.98 11.15
CA LYS A 278 15.70 20.81 12.21
C LYS A 278 15.28 20.04 13.46
N ILE A 279 14.00 19.74 13.68
CA ILE A 279 13.56 18.93 14.82
C ILE A 279 12.15 18.44 14.45
N LEU A 280 11.86 17.20 14.06
CA LEU A 280 11.55 16.15 15.03
C LEU A 280 11.13 14.84 14.35
N VAL A 281 10.56 14.89 13.12
CA VAL A 281 9.88 13.73 12.52
C VAL A 281 10.21 13.60 11.04
N HIS A 282 10.93 12.54 10.68
CA HIS A 282 10.93 12.04 9.31
C HIS A 282 9.81 11.03 9.16
N VAL A 283 8.87 11.33 8.27
CA VAL A 283 7.74 10.45 7.96
C VAL A 283 8.01 9.76 6.65
N MET A 284 8.17 8.44 6.69
CA MET A 284 8.30 7.57 5.52
C MET A 284 7.43 6.34 5.73
N HIS A 285 6.96 5.71 4.66
CA HIS A 285 6.06 4.57 4.82
C HIS A 285 6.76 3.35 5.45
N GLY A 286 7.87 2.92 4.83
CA GLY A 286 8.71 1.80 5.27
C GLY A 286 9.71 2.21 6.35
N GLY A 287 10.93 2.57 6.00
CA GLY A 287 11.94 2.82 7.03
C GLY A 287 13.28 3.28 6.51
N LEU A 288 14.34 3.04 7.29
CA LEU A 288 15.67 3.55 6.98
C LEU A 288 16.43 2.66 5.98
N CYS A 289 17.43 3.27 5.35
CA CYS A 289 18.22 2.66 4.29
C CYS A 289 19.40 1.81 4.80
N SER A 290 19.93 0.98 3.90
CA SER A 290 21.12 0.15 4.11
C SER A 290 22.41 0.96 4.29
N LYS A 291 22.45 2.17 3.74
CA LYS A 291 23.58 3.11 3.88
C LYS A 291 23.51 3.90 5.19
N ASP A 292 24.64 4.05 5.86
CA ASP A 292 24.75 4.78 7.14
C ASP A 292 24.86 6.30 6.97
N ASP A 293 25.32 6.76 5.82
CA ASP A 293 25.63 8.17 5.51
C ASP A 293 24.49 8.89 4.77
N ILE A 294 23.29 8.30 4.72
CA ILE A 294 22.17 8.89 3.99
C ILE A 294 21.64 10.14 4.69
N THR A 295 21.61 11.24 3.93
CA THR A 295 21.11 12.53 4.40
C THR A 295 19.72 12.84 3.83
N LEU A 296 19.02 13.80 4.43
CA LEU A 296 17.77 14.34 3.88
C LEU A 296 17.94 14.90 2.46
N LYS A 297 19.14 15.40 2.12
CA LYS A 297 19.44 15.87 0.76
C LYS A 297 19.47 14.71 -0.24
N ASP A 298 20.03 13.57 0.15
CA ASP A 298 20.07 12.38 -0.69
C ASP A 298 18.66 11.85 -0.94
N ILE A 299 17.79 11.87 0.08
CA ILE A 299 16.38 11.50 -0.05
C ILE A 299 15.64 12.47 -0.99
N CYS A 300 15.87 13.76 -0.86
CA CYS A 300 15.29 14.78 -1.75
C CYS A 300 15.74 14.61 -3.21
N ALA A 301 16.96 14.12 -3.43
CA ALA A 301 17.55 13.91 -4.75
C ALA A 301 17.12 12.59 -5.42
N ILE A 302 16.35 11.74 -4.74
CA ILE A 302 15.83 10.50 -5.34
C ILE A 302 14.88 10.86 -6.48
N ASP A 303 15.19 10.35 -7.67
CA ASP A 303 14.25 10.30 -8.79
C ASP A 303 13.13 9.29 -8.48
N ARG A 304 12.00 9.86 -8.04
CA ARG A 304 10.83 9.12 -7.59
C ARG A 304 9.84 8.78 -8.71
N VAL A 305 9.97 9.40 -9.89
CA VAL A 305 8.98 9.33 -10.98
C VAL A 305 9.14 8.04 -11.77
N ARG A 306 8.98 6.92 -11.08
CA ARG A 306 9.15 5.55 -11.58
C ARG A 306 8.53 4.56 -10.61
N GLN A 307 8.44 3.30 -11.04
CA GLN A 307 8.15 2.22 -10.11
C GLN A 307 9.31 2.01 -9.14
N PRO A 308 9.04 1.63 -7.87
CA PRO A 308 10.10 1.31 -6.93
C PRO A 308 11.01 0.21 -7.49
N PRO A 309 12.34 0.39 -7.49
CA PRO A 309 13.28 -0.66 -7.88
C PRO A 309 13.32 -1.80 -6.86
N ASP A 310 13.87 -2.95 -7.23
CA ASP A 310 14.09 -4.08 -6.31
C ASP A 310 15.09 -3.72 -5.19
N GLU A 311 16.03 -2.81 -5.46
CA GLU A 311 17.10 -2.39 -4.55
C GLU A 311 17.30 -0.86 -4.53
N GLY A 312 17.91 -0.37 -3.45
CA GLY A 312 18.32 1.03 -3.28
C GLY A 312 17.37 1.86 -2.43
N SER A 313 17.74 3.13 -2.18
CA SER A 313 17.11 3.98 -1.16
C SER A 313 15.61 4.18 -1.34
N MET A 314 15.12 4.26 -2.58
CA MET A 314 13.67 4.38 -2.84
C MET A 314 12.91 3.13 -2.38
N SER A 315 13.46 1.95 -2.65
CA SER A 315 12.85 0.68 -2.23
C SER A 315 12.89 0.55 -0.71
N GLU A 316 14.04 0.84 -0.11
CA GLU A 316 14.23 0.73 1.34
C GLU A 316 13.35 1.71 2.13
N LEU A 317 13.12 2.93 1.64
CA LEU A 317 12.19 3.89 2.24
C LEU A 317 10.74 3.40 2.27
N LEU A 318 10.36 2.53 1.33
CA LEU A 318 9.01 1.98 1.22
C LEU A 318 8.85 0.62 1.89
N TRP A 319 9.92 -0.18 2.02
CA TRP A 319 9.83 -1.59 2.43
C TRP A 319 10.55 -1.97 3.72
N SER A 320 11.45 -1.13 4.25
CA SER A 320 12.28 -1.52 5.39
C SER A 320 11.52 -1.49 6.72
N ASP A 321 11.84 -2.42 7.62
CA ASP A 321 11.20 -2.57 8.93
C ASP A 321 12.18 -2.40 10.10
N PRO A 322 11.75 -1.89 11.27
CA PRO A 322 12.59 -1.87 12.46
C PRO A 322 12.83 -3.29 13.03
N GLN A 323 13.98 -3.52 13.66
CA GLN A 323 14.28 -4.73 14.43
C GLN A 323 14.78 -4.39 15.83
N PRO A 324 14.51 -5.22 16.86
CA PRO A 324 14.88 -4.90 18.24
C PRO A 324 16.39 -4.93 18.51
N TYR A 325 17.17 -5.62 17.67
CA TYR A 325 18.61 -5.80 17.84
C TYR A 325 19.41 -4.83 16.97
N ASN A 326 20.62 -4.48 17.41
CA ASN A 326 21.52 -3.61 16.63
C ASN A 326 21.91 -4.23 15.28
N GLY A 327 22.29 -3.36 14.34
CA GLY A 327 22.75 -3.73 13.01
C GLY A 327 21.64 -3.75 11.97
N ARG A 328 21.88 -4.50 10.89
CA ARG A 328 20.94 -4.68 9.79
C ARG A 328 20.80 -6.17 9.50
N SER A 329 19.61 -6.58 9.09
CA SER A 329 19.33 -7.94 8.65
C SER A 329 18.53 -7.93 7.34
N GLU A 330 18.50 -9.07 6.67
CA GLU A 330 17.60 -9.25 5.52
C GLU A 330 16.15 -9.07 5.94
N SER A 331 15.38 -8.37 5.09
CA SER A 331 13.96 -8.18 5.33
C SER A 331 13.20 -9.50 5.31
N LYS A 332 12.29 -9.68 6.28
CA LYS A 332 11.33 -10.79 6.30
C LYS A 332 10.40 -10.79 5.07
N ARG A 333 10.32 -9.64 4.39
CA ARG A 333 9.51 -9.41 3.19
C ARG A 333 10.28 -9.70 1.90
N GLY A 334 11.57 -10.07 1.97
CA GLY A 334 12.40 -10.30 0.78
C GLY A 334 12.71 -9.06 -0.07
N LEU A 335 12.26 -7.88 0.36
CA LEU A 335 12.55 -6.55 -0.19
C LEU A 335 12.82 -5.57 0.96
N GLY A 336 13.74 -4.64 0.75
CA GLY A 336 14.23 -3.75 1.79
C GLY A 336 15.10 -4.46 2.83
N ILE A 337 15.28 -3.82 3.99
CA ILE A 337 16.10 -4.35 5.09
C ILE A 337 15.35 -4.30 6.43
N GLN A 338 15.88 -5.01 7.42
CA GLN A 338 15.58 -4.70 8.81
C GLN A 338 16.68 -3.83 9.41
N PHE A 339 16.32 -2.80 10.17
CA PHE A 339 17.28 -1.87 10.77
C PHE A 339 17.13 -1.78 12.29
N GLY A 340 18.25 -1.80 13.01
CA GLY A 340 18.30 -1.75 14.47
C GLY A 340 18.24 -0.34 15.06
N PRO A 341 18.18 -0.24 16.40
CA PRO A 341 18.15 1.05 17.10
C PRO A 341 19.41 1.89 16.90
N ASP A 342 20.56 1.26 16.68
CA ASP A 342 21.82 1.94 16.35
C ASP A 342 21.77 2.65 14.98
N VAL A 343 21.13 2.03 13.99
CA VAL A 343 20.92 2.62 12.66
C VAL A 343 20.02 3.84 12.76
N THR A 344 18.90 3.71 13.48
CA THR A 344 17.99 4.83 13.75
C THR A 344 18.71 5.97 14.46
N GLU A 345 19.47 5.68 15.51
CA GLU A 345 20.18 6.71 16.24
C GLU A 345 21.24 7.43 15.40
N ARG A 346 21.99 6.70 14.56
CA ARG A 346 22.97 7.32 13.64
C ARG A 346 22.30 8.23 12.63
N PHE A 347 21.24 7.76 11.97
CA PHE A 347 20.50 8.55 10.98
C PHE A 347 19.93 9.84 11.59
N LEU A 348 19.32 9.72 12.77
CA LEU A 348 18.74 10.84 13.50
C LEU A 348 19.82 11.87 13.89
N LYS A 349 20.96 11.41 14.41
CA LYS A 349 22.10 12.29 14.74
C LYS A 349 22.68 12.99 13.51
N LEU A 350 22.87 12.25 12.41
CA LEU A 350 23.42 12.79 11.17
C LEU A 350 22.53 13.89 10.56
N ASN A 351 21.22 13.72 10.65
CA ASN A 351 20.24 14.62 10.04
C ASN A 351 19.64 15.63 11.02
N ASN A 352 20.10 15.64 12.27
CA ASN A 352 19.58 16.46 13.35
C ASN A 352 18.05 16.31 13.51
N LEU A 353 17.60 15.09 13.78
CA LEU A 353 16.21 14.69 13.97
C LEU A 353 16.02 14.01 15.33
N ASP A 354 14.81 14.06 15.89
CA ASP A 354 14.53 13.46 17.21
C ASP A 354 14.01 12.03 17.12
N TYR A 355 13.07 11.78 16.20
CA TYR A 355 12.52 10.46 15.93
C TYR A 355 12.01 10.33 14.49
N ILE A 356 11.67 9.11 14.10
CA ILE A 356 11.01 8.82 12.84
C ILE A 356 9.60 8.29 13.10
N VAL A 357 8.67 8.60 12.20
CA VAL A 357 7.33 8.00 12.17
C VAL A 357 7.21 7.21 10.88
N ARG A 358 6.76 5.97 10.99
CA ARG A 358 6.55 5.06 9.88
C ARG A 358 5.27 4.26 10.06
N SER A 359 4.88 3.50 9.04
CA SER A 359 3.63 2.74 9.05
C SER A 359 3.90 1.26 8.72
N HIS A 360 3.36 0.69 7.64
CA HIS A 360 3.78 -0.55 6.96
C HIS A 360 3.66 -1.88 7.75
N GLU A 361 3.58 -1.83 9.08
CA GLU A 361 3.41 -2.98 9.96
C GLU A 361 2.15 -2.82 10.80
N VAL A 362 1.27 -3.83 10.74
CA VAL A 362 0.10 -3.94 11.60
C VAL A 362 0.56 -4.03 13.06
N LYS A 363 -0.03 -3.22 13.94
CA LYS A 363 0.21 -3.25 15.39
C LYS A 363 -1.10 -3.43 16.15
N GLN A 364 -1.10 -4.22 17.22
CA GLN A 364 -2.33 -4.59 17.94
C GLN A 364 -3.11 -3.37 18.48
N GLN A 365 -2.41 -2.34 18.96
CA GLN A 365 -3.01 -1.08 19.44
C GLN A 365 -3.07 0.02 18.36
N GLY A 366 -2.71 -0.30 17.12
CA GLY A 366 -2.58 0.66 16.02
C GLY A 366 -1.28 1.46 16.02
N TYR A 367 -0.44 1.33 17.05
CA TYR A 367 0.89 1.97 17.08
C TYR A 367 1.90 1.16 17.88
N ASP A 368 3.18 1.49 17.74
CA ASP A 368 4.29 0.90 18.49
C ASP A 368 5.45 1.89 18.64
N LEU A 369 6.20 1.79 19.74
CA LEU A 369 7.32 2.67 20.07
C LEU A 369 8.61 1.86 20.17
N ALA A 370 9.31 1.72 19.05
CA ALA A 370 10.57 1.00 18.95
C ALA A 370 11.79 1.93 19.15
N HIS A 371 12.97 1.30 19.28
CA HIS A 371 14.28 1.97 19.30
C HIS A 371 14.37 3.12 20.32
N ASN A 372 14.03 2.82 21.59
CA ASN A 372 14.00 3.83 22.66
C ASN A 372 13.05 5.00 22.35
N LYS A 373 11.88 4.69 21.74
CA LYS A 373 10.85 5.64 21.30
C LYS A 373 11.28 6.56 20.14
N LYS A 374 12.42 6.27 19.49
CA LYS A 374 12.91 7.03 18.33
C LYS A 374 12.39 6.50 16.99
N CYS A 375 11.77 5.33 16.97
CA CYS A 375 11.11 4.77 15.78
C CYS A 375 9.67 4.44 16.12
N ILE A 376 8.74 5.23 15.59
CA ILE A 376 7.31 5.13 15.88
C ILE A 376 6.62 4.47 14.70
N THR A 377 5.88 3.38 14.94
CA THR A 377 4.96 2.82 13.96
C THR A 377 3.55 3.31 14.23
N VAL A 378 2.83 3.80 13.22
CA VAL A 378 1.40 4.12 13.29
C VAL A 378 0.65 3.40 12.16
N PHE A 379 -0.50 2.81 12.45
CA PHE A 379 -1.28 1.99 11.53
C PHE A 379 -2.76 2.31 11.70
N SER A 380 -3.42 2.75 10.62
CA SER A 380 -4.75 3.37 10.67
C SER A 380 -5.87 2.49 10.09
N ALA A 381 -5.59 1.22 9.79
CA ALA A 381 -6.57 0.23 9.38
C ALA A 381 -6.96 -0.69 10.56
N PRO A 382 -8.01 -0.38 11.33
CA PRO A 382 -8.48 -1.26 12.40
C PRO A 382 -9.08 -2.56 11.83
N ASN A 383 -9.02 -3.65 12.60
CA ASN A 383 -9.45 -4.98 12.19
C ASN A 383 -8.98 -5.33 10.76
N TYR A 384 -7.68 -5.18 10.51
CA TYR A 384 -7.12 -5.26 9.18
C TYR A 384 -7.54 -6.53 8.43
N CYS A 385 -7.99 -6.36 7.19
CA CYS A 385 -8.55 -7.44 6.36
C CYS A 385 -9.66 -8.25 7.05
N ASP A 386 -10.47 -7.62 7.89
CA ASP A 386 -11.60 -8.19 8.64
C ASP A 386 -11.26 -9.39 9.54
N THR A 387 -9.97 -9.63 9.79
CA THR A 387 -9.49 -10.88 10.42
C THR A 387 -8.50 -10.64 11.56
N MET A 388 -7.73 -9.55 11.53
CA MET A 388 -6.63 -9.35 12.47
C MET A 388 -7.07 -8.90 13.87
N GLY A 389 -8.23 -8.25 14.01
CA GLY A 389 -8.73 -7.78 15.31
C GLY A 389 -7.86 -6.70 15.98
N ASN A 390 -6.94 -6.06 15.26
CA ASN A 390 -6.14 -4.95 15.76
C ASN A 390 -6.98 -3.67 15.88
N LYS A 391 -6.53 -2.72 16.70
CA LYS A 391 -7.02 -1.34 16.64
C LYS A 391 -6.30 -0.58 15.52
N GLY A 392 -6.94 0.48 15.03
CA GLY A 392 -6.28 1.52 14.26
C GLY A 392 -5.83 2.63 15.21
N ALA A 393 -4.85 3.43 14.80
CA ALA A 393 -4.49 4.64 15.50
C ALA A 393 -4.09 5.75 14.53
N PHE A 394 -4.21 6.99 14.99
CA PHE A 394 -3.54 8.14 14.40
C PHE A 394 -2.73 8.86 15.47
N LEU A 395 -1.71 9.57 15.01
CA LEU A 395 -0.78 10.33 15.82
C LEU A 395 -1.11 11.82 15.70
N THR A 396 -1.12 12.53 16.82
CA THR A 396 -1.24 14.00 16.87
C THR A 396 -0.02 14.61 17.52
N ILE A 397 0.44 15.73 16.97
CA ILE A 397 1.53 16.56 17.50
C ILE A 397 1.07 18.02 17.48
N THR A 398 1.72 18.86 18.29
CA THR A 398 1.50 20.31 18.32
C THR A 398 2.79 21.03 17.94
N GLY A 399 2.70 22.18 17.24
CA GLY A 399 3.89 22.87 16.72
C GLY A 399 4.93 23.25 17.78
N ASP A 400 4.48 23.54 19.00
CA ASP A 400 5.27 23.89 20.18
C ASP A 400 5.72 22.67 21.00
N ASP A 401 4.88 21.64 21.06
CA ASP A 401 5.17 20.37 21.72
C ASP A 401 4.95 19.22 20.72
N MET A 402 6.05 18.81 20.08
CA MET A 402 6.07 17.72 19.10
C MET A 402 6.08 16.33 19.76
N THR A 403 5.72 16.23 21.04
CA THR A 403 5.55 14.95 21.70
C THR A 403 4.40 14.17 21.04
N PRO A 404 4.63 12.91 20.61
CA PRO A 404 3.62 12.14 19.92
C PRO A 404 2.47 11.71 20.84
N LYS A 405 1.24 12.11 20.50
CA LYS A 405 -0.01 11.72 21.19
C LYS A 405 -0.84 10.79 20.32
N PHE A 406 -1.03 9.56 20.78
CA PHE A 406 -1.73 8.51 20.04
C PHE A 406 -3.20 8.44 20.43
N THR A 407 -4.07 8.31 19.42
CA THR A 407 -5.48 8.00 19.60
C THR A 407 -5.80 6.70 18.88
N SER A 408 -6.07 5.64 19.66
CA SER A 408 -6.48 4.35 19.11
C SER A 408 -8.00 4.25 18.98
N TYR A 409 -8.48 3.58 17.94
CA TYR A 409 -9.91 3.36 17.67
C TYR A 409 -10.17 1.95 17.12
N ALA A 410 -11.39 1.48 17.30
CA ALA A 410 -11.85 0.19 16.78
C ALA A 410 -12.42 0.34 15.37
N ALA A 411 -12.56 -0.78 14.67
CA ALA A 411 -13.17 -0.82 13.35
C ALA A 411 -14.67 -0.49 13.42
N VAL A 412 -15.18 0.13 12.38
CA VAL A 412 -16.61 0.40 12.22
C VAL A 412 -17.26 -0.55 11.23
N PRO A 413 -18.58 -0.78 11.31
CA PRO A 413 -19.30 -1.56 10.31
C PRO A 413 -19.15 -0.96 8.91
N HIS A 414 -19.00 -1.82 7.91
CA HIS A 414 -19.01 -1.49 6.49
C HIS A 414 -19.94 -2.45 5.73
N PRO A 415 -20.36 -2.12 4.49
CA PRO A 415 -21.16 -3.02 3.66
C PRO A 415 -20.47 -4.35 3.42
N THR A 416 -21.27 -5.34 3.02
CA THR A 416 -20.83 -6.70 2.71
C THR A 416 -19.98 -6.74 1.44
N ALA A 417 -18.70 -6.38 1.57
CA ALA A 417 -17.67 -6.57 0.58
C ALA A 417 -16.47 -7.23 1.24
N ARG A 418 -16.17 -8.47 0.86
CA ARG A 418 -15.01 -9.19 1.40
C ARG A 418 -13.71 -8.44 1.06
N PRO A 419 -12.68 -8.46 1.93
CA PRO A 419 -11.34 -8.00 1.56
C PRO A 419 -10.87 -8.74 0.29
N MET A 420 -10.08 -8.05 -0.52
CA MET A 420 -9.49 -8.60 -1.75
C MET A 420 -10.53 -9.08 -2.78
N MET A 421 -11.75 -8.54 -2.76
CA MET A 421 -12.83 -8.94 -3.70
C MET A 421 -12.41 -8.81 -5.17
N TYR A 422 -11.64 -7.76 -5.47
CA TYR A 422 -11.18 -7.38 -6.80
C TYR A 422 -9.75 -7.82 -7.11
N ALA A 423 -9.06 -8.45 -6.15
CA ALA A 423 -7.77 -9.06 -6.42
C ALA A 423 -7.95 -10.25 -7.39
N ASN A 424 -6.86 -10.68 -8.04
CA ASN A 424 -6.91 -11.85 -8.90
C ASN A 424 -7.48 -13.04 -8.10
N GLN A 425 -8.65 -13.50 -8.54
CA GLN A 425 -9.53 -14.40 -7.82
C GLN A 425 -9.03 -15.84 -7.85
N SER A 426 -7.95 -16.15 -7.14
CA SER A 426 -7.70 -17.52 -6.73
C SER A 426 -6.85 -17.52 -5.48
N SER A 427 -7.41 -17.98 -4.35
CA SER A 427 -6.82 -18.85 -3.30
C SER A 427 -5.30 -18.86 -3.03
N LEU A 428 -4.52 -17.85 -3.43
CA LEU A 428 -3.07 -17.91 -3.54
C LEU A 428 -2.36 -17.78 -2.18
N PHE A 429 -3.08 -17.26 -1.18
CA PHE A 429 -2.53 -16.99 0.15
C PHE A 429 -3.06 -17.88 1.27
N GLY A 430 -4.01 -18.79 1.02
CA GLY A 430 -4.59 -19.60 2.11
C GLY A 430 -5.16 -18.77 3.27
N LEU A 431 -5.58 -17.52 2.99
CA LEU A 431 -6.19 -16.58 3.93
C LEU A 431 -7.73 -16.65 3.91
N THR A 432 -8.30 -17.73 3.37
CA THR A 432 -9.73 -18.05 3.46
C THR A 432 -9.97 -19.13 4.49
#